data_AF-A0A7Y3X806-F1
#
_entry.id   AF-A0A7Y3X806-F1
#
_cell.length_a   1.000
_cell.length_b   1.000
_cell.length_c   1.000
_cell.angle_alpha   90.00
_cell.angle_beta   90.00
_cell.angle_gamma   90.00
#
_symmetry.space_group_name_H-M   'P 1'
#
loop_
_entity.id
_entity.type
_entity.pdbx_description
1 polymer ?
#
loop_
_entity_poly.entity_id
_entity_poly.type
_entity_poly.pdbx_seq_one_letter_code
_entity_poly.pdbx_strand_id
1 'polypeptide(L)'
;MLVTSILLIGLYFLALEIQYRDRPGNKLVATVGQWHLQEQELNHYRLVGEMELINRTANLEIMVPQIEAEVKLLSGGSLMGVTTQTQVVSHHPDETARPDNYWFAYIVKVGKRTTLEVQIDIHGADLSQLKTAWVQVHYLTYGPQGRIPKTRHVIVPFQFPDPAESKNWRSTPTAEVLPIRTHLLTELDTPAEVVRRYVSPHAKPGDVVTIGESPIAIMQGRFRDPQETKPGWAAKRLCYLFLPTSSLATACGLQALIDLVGPLRVLAAFLVGAIAKVFGKPGVFYQLAGEQARLIDDVTGTLPPYDQFIVLGPENPQQVVDVIQQETGLSAAIVDVNDLGAVKVLAASPNVAVQMLQQALKKNPAGNADEQTPVVLIRPL
;
A
#
# COMPACT_ATOMS: atom_id res chain seq x y z
N MET A 1 -13.18 -30.88 42.81
CA MET A 1 -14.55 -30.95 42.27
C MET A 1 -15.12 -29.54 42.06
N LEU A 2 -15.36 -28.75 43.11
CA LEU A 2 -15.92 -27.40 42.97
C LEU A 2 -14.98 -26.41 42.26
N VAL A 3 -13.71 -26.31 42.68
CA VAL A 3 -12.71 -25.42 42.08
C VAL A 3 -12.44 -25.75 40.61
N THR A 4 -12.31 -27.04 40.29
CA THR A 4 -12.16 -27.51 38.90
C THR A 4 -13.38 -27.18 38.04
N SER A 5 -14.59 -27.29 38.59
CA SER A 5 -15.82 -26.93 37.86
C SER A 5 -15.91 -25.43 37.60
N ILE A 6 -15.57 -24.59 38.58
CA ILE A 6 -15.53 -23.13 38.42
C ILE A 6 -14.51 -22.72 37.34
N LEU A 7 -13.32 -23.34 37.35
CA LEU A 7 -12.28 -23.05 36.37
C LEU A 7 -12.72 -23.44 34.94
N LEU A 8 -13.36 -24.59 34.77
CA LEU A 8 -13.89 -25.04 33.48
C LEU A 8 -15.01 -24.12 32.97
N ILE A 9 -15.91 -23.67 33.85
CA ILE A 9 -16.96 -22.70 33.51
C ILE A 9 -16.34 -21.37 33.10
N GLY A 10 -15.33 -20.89 33.83
CA GLY A 10 -14.60 -19.67 33.48
C GLY A 10 -13.91 -19.76 32.11
N LEU A 11 -13.23 -20.88 31.84
CA LEU A 11 -12.61 -21.13 30.53
C LEU A 11 -13.64 -21.23 29.40
N TYR A 12 -14.82 -21.82 29.66
CA TYR A 12 -15.91 -21.89 28.70
C TYR A 12 -16.47 -20.49 28.37
N PHE A 13 -16.75 -19.66 29.38
CA PHE A 13 -17.18 -18.29 29.14
C PHE A 13 -16.12 -17.45 28.43
N LEU A 14 -14.84 -17.63 28.79
CA LEU A 14 -13.73 -16.99 28.09
C LEU A 14 -13.67 -17.44 26.62
N ALA A 15 -13.84 -18.73 26.34
CA ALA A 15 -13.88 -19.25 24.97
C ALA A 15 -15.07 -18.70 24.18
N LEU A 16 -16.25 -18.60 24.79
CA LEU A 16 -17.43 -17.98 24.17
C LEU A 16 -17.20 -16.49 23.87
N GLU A 17 -16.62 -15.74 24.81
CA GLU A 17 -16.31 -14.31 24.63
C GLU A 17 -15.26 -14.10 23.53
N ILE A 18 -14.19 -14.92 23.50
CA ILE A 18 -13.19 -14.90 22.43
C ILE A 18 -13.86 -15.21 21.09
N GLN A 19 -14.64 -16.30 21.03
CA GLN A 19 -15.38 -16.67 19.82
C GLN A 19 -16.31 -15.55 19.36
N TYR A 20 -17.00 -14.86 20.28
CA TYR A 20 -17.90 -13.75 19.97
C TYR A 20 -17.14 -12.52 19.43
N ARG A 21 -16.02 -12.15 20.06
CA ARG A 21 -15.15 -11.04 19.63
C ARG A 21 -14.53 -11.28 18.25
N ASP A 22 -14.22 -12.54 17.94
CA ASP A 22 -13.61 -12.93 16.69
C ASP A 22 -14.64 -13.19 15.57
N ARG A 23 -15.94 -13.00 15.82
CA ARG A 23 -16.96 -13.19 14.77
C ARG A 23 -16.77 -12.14 13.66
N PRO A 24 -16.60 -12.57 12.39
CA PRO A 24 -16.51 -11.65 11.28
C PRO A 24 -17.88 -11.01 11.04
N GLY A 25 -18.05 -9.75 11.46
CA GLY A 25 -19.32 -9.03 11.27
C GLY A 25 -19.33 -8.03 10.13
N ASN A 26 -18.18 -7.77 9.49
CA ASN A 26 -18.06 -6.81 8.41
C ASN A 26 -16.86 -7.14 7.52
N LYS A 27 -17.11 -7.33 6.22
CA LYS A 27 -16.08 -7.49 5.18
C LYS A 27 -16.43 -6.71 3.92
N LEU A 28 -17.18 -5.61 4.07
CA LEU A 28 -17.45 -4.72 2.96
C LEU A 28 -16.21 -3.87 2.68
N VAL A 29 -15.77 -3.86 1.44
CA VAL A 29 -14.60 -3.11 0.97
C VAL A 29 -14.95 -2.27 -0.23
N ALA A 30 -14.41 -1.05 -0.30
CA ALA A 30 -14.39 -0.25 -1.51
C ALA A 30 -13.17 -0.59 -2.34
N THR A 31 -13.32 -0.75 -3.66
CA THR A 31 -12.21 -1.01 -4.59
C THR A 31 -11.41 0.27 -4.86
N VAL A 32 -10.26 0.18 -5.55
CA VAL A 32 -9.60 1.37 -6.10
C VAL A 32 -10.45 1.98 -7.22
N GLY A 33 -11.10 1.15 -8.03
CA GLY A 33 -11.90 1.61 -9.16
C GLY A 33 -11.06 1.94 -10.39
N GLN A 34 -11.70 2.53 -11.40
CA GLN A 34 -11.03 3.10 -12.57
C GLN A 34 -11.08 4.62 -12.47
N TRP A 35 -9.98 5.29 -12.79
CA TRP A 35 -9.87 6.74 -12.67
C TRP A 35 -9.36 7.33 -13.96
N HIS A 36 -10.00 8.40 -14.41
CA HIS A 36 -9.62 9.07 -15.65
C HIS A 36 -9.84 10.58 -15.53
N LEU A 37 -8.96 11.33 -16.18
CA LEU A 37 -9.08 12.76 -16.32
C LEU A 37 -9.95 13.05 -17.54
N GLN A 38 -11.19 13.48 -17.30
CA GLN A 38 -12.16 13.76 -18.36
C GLN A 38 -11.85 15.08 -19.07
N GLU A 39 -11.41 16.09 -18.31
CA GLU A 39 -11.01 17.40 -18.80
C GLU A 39 -9.68 17.82 -18.16
N GLN A 40 -8.77 18.33 -18.99
CA GLN A 40 -7.44 18.79 -18.56
C GLN A 40 -7.12 20.12 -19.24
N GLU A 41 -7.72 21.19 -18.73
CA GLU A 41 -7.45 22.55 -19.17
C GLU A 41 -6.51 23.26 -18.18
N LEU A 42 -5.87 24.34 -18.62
CA LEU A 42 -4.89 25.07 -17.80
C LEU A 42 -5.47 25.52 -16.44
N ASN A 43 -6.76 25.84 -16.40
CA ASN A 43 -7.47 26.41 -15.25
C ASN A 43 -8.54 25.47 -14.65
N HIS A 44 -8.78 24.31 -15.26
CA HIS A 44 -9.81 23.37 -14.81
C HIS A 44 -9.45 21.93 -15.16
N TYR A 45 -9.39 21.08 -14.14
CA TYR A 45 -9.30 19.63 -14.28
C TYR A 45 -10.60 18.99 -13.78
N ARG A 46 -11.11 18.01 -14.54
CA ARG A 46 -12.22 17.15 -14.12
C ARG A 46 -11.77 15.72 -14.00
N LEU A 47 -11.65 15.24 -12.76
CA LEU A 47 -11.25 13.87 -12.45
C LEU A 47 -12.49 13.04 -12.10
N VAL A 48 -12.64 11.87 -12.72
CA VAL A 48 -13.76 10.95 -12.48
C VAL A 48 -13.24 9.58 -12.09
N GLY A 49 -13.82 9.01 -11.04
CA GLY A 49 -13.49 7.70 -10.49
C GLY A 49 -14.71 6.80 -10.37
N GLU A 50 -14.68 5.63 -11.01
CA GLU A 50 -15.73 4.62 -10.92
C GLU A 50 -15.30 3.50 -9.97
N MET A 51 -15.98 3.35 -8.84
CA MET A 51 -15.61 2.43 -7.77
C MET A 51 -16.72 1.44 -7.44
N GLU A 52 -16.34 0.32 -6.81
CA GLU A 52 -17.29 -0.69 -6.34
C GLU A 52 -17.22 -0.84 -4.82
N LEU A 53 -18.38 -1.00 -4.19
CA LEU A 53 -18.52 -1.50 -2.82
C LEU A 53 -18.90 -2.98 -2.89
N ILE A 54 -18.05 -3.85 -2.36
CA ILE A 54 -18.20 -5.31 -2.46
C ILE A 54 -18.41 -5.88 -1.06
N ASN A 55 -19.56 -6.54 -0.83
CA ASN A 55 -19.79 -7.28 0.40
C ASN A 55 -19.20 -8.69 0.33
N ARG A 56 -18.04 -8.87 0.99
CA ARG A 56 -17.33 -10.16 1.05
C ARG A 56 -17.68 -11.02 2.27
N THR A 57 -18.74 -10.70 3.01
CA THR A 57 -19.23 -11.60 4.07
C THR A 57 -19.88 -12.84 3.44
N ALA A 58 -19.93 -13.93 4.19
CA ALA A 58 -20.54 -15.18 3.71
C ALA A 58 -22.06 -15.22 3.91
N ASN A 59 -22.59 -14.45 4.86
CA ASN A 59 -23.97 -14.59 5.35
C ASN A 59 -24.55 -13.31 5.96
N LEU A 60 -23.87 -12.16 5.86
CA LEU A 60 -24.30 -10.91 6.49
C LEU A 60 -24.50 -9.82 5.46
N GLU A 61 -25.71 -9.29 5.37
CA GLU A 61 -25.95 -8.06 4.63
C GLU A 61 -25.28 -6.90 5.37
N ILE A 62 -24.68 -5.98 4.62
CA ILE A 62 -24.02 -4.79 5.16
C ILE A 62 -24.69 -3.58 4.52
N MET A 63 -25.12 -2.64 5.36
CA MET A 63 -25.68 -1.39 4.90
C MET A 63 -24.60 -0.33 4.82
N VAL A 64 -24.70 0.55 3.82
CA VAL A 64 -23.86 1.72 3.63
C VAL A 64 -24.74 2.95 3.72
N PRO A 65 -25.04 3.43 4.95
CA PRO A 65 -25.93 4.56 5.16
C PRO A 65 -25.37 5.89 4.66
N GLN A 66 -24.04 6.03 4.57
CA GLN A 66 -23.37 7.29 4.27
C GLN A 66 -22.12 7.02 3.43
N ILE A 67 -21.90 7.85 2.42
CA ILE A 67 -20.64 7.95 1.69
C ILE A 67 -20.40 9.43 1.34
N GLU A 68 -19.15 9.83 1.37
CA GLU A 68 -18.69 11.15 0.93
C GLU A 68 -17.25 11.03 0.42
N ALA A 69 -16.82 11.99 -0.40
CA ALA A 69 -15.48 12.03 -0.92
C ALA A 69 -14.84 13.40 -0.68
N GLU A 70 -13.61 13.40 -0.19
CA GLU A 70 -12.75 14.58 -0.12
C GLU A 70 -11.50 14.37 -0.97
N VAL A 71 -10.85 15.47 -1.34
CA VAL A 71 -9.62 15.43 -2.13
C VAL A 71 -8.58 16.36 -1.54
N LYS A 72 -7.36 15.83 -1.39
CA LYS A 72 -6.17 16.60 -1.07
C LYS A 72 -5.25 16.63 -2.28
N LEU A 73 -4.87 17.83 -2.72
CA LEU A 73 -3.98 18.01 -3.86
C LEU A 73 -2.53 18.07 -3.40
N LEU A 74 -1.64 17.47 -4.18
CA LEU A 74 -0.20 17.62 -4.06
C LEU A 74 0.32 18.31 -5.31
N SER A 75 1.16 19.33 -5.14
CA SER A 75 1.65 20.18 -6.22
C SER A 75 3.14 20.45 -6.07
N GLY A 76 3.81 20.72 -7.20
CA GLY A 76 5.16 21.28 -7.20
C GLY A 76 5.20 22.76 -6.79
N GLY A 77 4.05 23.44 -6.77
CA GLY A 77 3.93 24.85 -6.38
C GLY A 77 2.78 25.11 -5.43
N SER A 78 2.47 26.39 -5.24
CA SER A 78 1.42 26.83 -4.32
C SER A 78 0.04 26.40 -4.80
N LEU A 79 -0.80 25.94 -3.87
CA LEU A 79 -2.23 25.65 -4.10
C LEU A 79 -3.12 26.85 -3.74
N MET A 80 -2.53 28.01 -3.45
CA MET A 80 -3.30 29.21 -3.12
C MET A 80 -4.20 29.61 -4.30
N GLY A 81 -5.50 29.74 -4.03
CA GLY A 81 -6.50 30.04 -5.07
C GLY A 81 -6.97 28.82 -5.87
N VAL A 82 -6.43 27.62 -5.60
CA VAL A 82 -6.99 26.37 -6.13
C VAL A 82 -8.17 25.96 -5.27
N THR A 83 -9.28 25.62 -5.91
CA THR A 83 -10.52 25.17 -5.26
C THR A 83 -10.94 23.82 -5.81
N THR A 84 -11.60 23.02 -4.98
CA THR A 84 -12.09 21.70 -5.35
C THR A 84 -13.56 21.56 -5.01
N GLN A 85 -14.30 20.88 -5.87
CA GLN A 85 -15.68 20.48 -5.63
C GLN A 85 -15.79 18.98 -5.88
N THR A 86 -16.26 18.24 -4.88
CA THR A 86 -16.42 16.79 -4.96
C THR A 86 -17.91 16.43 -4.99
N GLN A 87 -18.24 15.39 -5.76
CA GLN A 87 -19.58 14.83 -5.83
C GLN A 87 -19.48 13.31 -5.85
N VAL A 88 -20.42 12.64 -5.19
CA VAL A 88 -20.56 11.18 -5.25
C VAL A 88 -21.93 10.85 -5.84
N VAL A 89 -21.93 10.12 -6.95
CA VAL A 89 -23.15 9.68 -7.63
C VAL A 89 -23.31 8.19 -7.38
N SER A 90 -24.47 7.78 -6.87
CA SER A 90 -24.75 6.35 -6.67
C SER A 90 -25.15 5.68 -7.98
N HIS A 91 -24.56 4.51 -8.24
CA HIS A 91 -24.97 3.63 -9.33
C HIS A 91 -25.43 2.30 -8.74
N HIS A 92 -26.58 2.32 -8.06
CA HIS A 92 -27.19 1.12 -7.50
C HIS A 92 -27.83 0.26 -8.62
N PRO A 93 -27.74 -1.08 -8.56
CA PRO A 93 -28.38 -1.95 -9.55
C PRO A 93 -29.91 -1.83 -9.64
N ASP A 94 -30.56 -1.46 -8.54
CA ASP A 94 -32.01 -1.49 -8.32
C ASP A 94 -32.63 -0.12 -8.00
N GLU A 95 -31.82 0.94 -7.88
CA GLU A 95 -32.27 2.30 -7.64
C GLU A 95 -31.52 3.30 -8.51
N THR A 96 -32.24 4.30 -9.05
CA THR A 96 -31.64 5.38 -9.83
C THR A 96 -31.03 6.44 -8.93
N ALA A 97 -29.88 6.98 -9.32
CA ALA A 97 -29.26 8.13 -8.67
C ALA A 97 -30.24 9.30 -8.54
N ARG A 98 -30.17 10.03 -7.42
CA ARG A 98 -30.94 11.27 -7.28
C ARG A 98 -30.27 12.41 -8.06
N PRO A 99 -31.05 13.37 -8.59
CA PRO A 99 -30.51 14.57 -9.22
C PRO A 99 -29.70 15.48 -8.28
N ASP A 100 -29.87 15.35 -6.97
CA ASP A 100 -29.14 16.14 -5.95
C ASP A 100 -27.87 15.43 -5.45
N ASN A 101 -27.50 14.29 -6.05
CA ASN A 101 -26.35 13.46 -5.66
C ASN A 101 -26.39 12.97 -4.20
N TYR A 102 -27.56 12.97 -3.56
CA TYR A 102 -27.66 12.44 -2.20
C TYR A 102 -27.51 10.91 -2.21
N TRP A 103 -26.58 10.42 -1.39
CA TRP A 103 -26.41 8.99 -1.16
C TRP A 103 -27.50 8.44 -0.25
N PHE A 104 -28.39 7.63 -0.80
CA PHE A 104 -29.35 6.90 0.00
C PHE A 104 -28.71 5.71 0.72
N ALA A 105 -29.22 5.40 1.91
CA ALA A 105 -28.76 4.24 2.65
C ALA A 105 -29.02 2.96 1.87
N TYR A 106 -27.94 2.27 1.47
CA TYR A 106 -28.04 1.15 0.55
C TYR A 106 -27.62 -0.17 1.21
N ILE A 107 -28.35 -1.26 0.94
CA ILE A 107 -28.05 -2.59 1.46
C ILE A 107 -27.24 -3.37 0.42
N VAL A 108 -25.96 -3.62 0.72
CA VAL A 108 -25.14 -4.49 -0.11
C VAL A 108 -25.34 -5.94 0.36
N LYS A 109 -26.17 -6.68 -0.37
CA LYS A 109 -26.48 -8.09 -0.10
C LYS A 109 -25.24 -8.97 -0.15
N VAL A 110 -25.33 -10.15 0.47
CA VAL A 110 -24.23 -11.14 0.54
C VAL A 110 -23.71 -11.47 -0.87
N GLY A 111 -22.40 -11.34 -1.07
CA GLY A 111 -21.74 -11.62 -2.36
C GLY A 111 -22.14 -10.68 -3.50
N LYS A 112 -22.93 -9.63 -3.23
CA LYS A 112 -23.30 -8.60 -4.21
C LYS A 112 -22.37 -7.40 -4.09
N ARG A 113 -22.48 -6.52 -5.09
CA ARG A 113 -21.77 -5.25 -5.18
C ARG A 113 -22.72 -4.13 -5.57
N THR A 114 -22.33 -2.91 -5.26
CA THR A 114 -22.89 -1.69 -5.85
C THR A 114 -21.77 -0.81 -6.35
N THR A 115 -22.07 0.04 -7.32
CA THR A 115 -21.12 1.00 -7.88
C THR A 115 -21.41 2.41 -7.39
N LEU A 116 -20.36 3.23 -7.38
CA LEU A 116 -20.44 4.67 -7.20
C LEU A 116 -19.48 5.35 -8.17
N GLU A 117 -19.79 6.58 -8.51
CA GLU A 117 -18.92 7.46 -9.27
C GLU A 117 -18.53 8.66 -8.40
N VAL A 118 -17.25 8.98 -8.35
CA VAL A 118 -16.71 10.15 -7.65
C VAL A 118 -16.26 11.14 -8.72
N GLN A 119 -16.85 12.33 -8.72
CA GLN A 119 -16.48 13.41 -9.61
C GLN A 119 -15.78 14.51 -8.82
N ILE A 120 -14.67 15.02 -9.33
CA ILE A 120 -13.85 16.03 -8.69
C ILE A 120 -13.50 17.10 -9.71
N ASP A 121 -14.10 18.29 -9.53
CA ASP A 121 -13.75 19.48 -10.28
C ASP A 121 -12.68 20.26 -9.51
N ILE A 122 -11.58 20.59 -10.19
CA ILE A 122 -10.46 21.33 -9.63
C ILE A 122 -10.27 22.60 -10.46
N HIS A 123 -10.42 23.77 -9.83
CA HIS A 123 -10.28 25.06 -10.51
C HIS A 123 -9.11 25.85 -9.94
N GLY A 124 -8.37 26.55 -10.80
CA GLY A 124 -7.27 27.44 -10.41
C GLY A 124 -6.80 28.29 -11.58
N ALA A 125 -5.83 29.20 -11.35
CA ALA A 125 -5.29 30.02 -12.43
C ALA A 125 -4.36 29.24 -13.38
N ASP A 126 -3.56 28.33 -12.82
CA ASP A 126 -2.65 27.44 -13.53
C ASP A 126 -2.49 26.14 -12.73
N LEU A 127 -2.98 25.03 -13.30
CA LEU A 127 -2.97 23.69 -12.71
C LEU A 127 -1.81 22.82 -13.22
N SER A 128 -0.90 23.36 -14.04
CA SER A 128 0.21 22.60 -14.64
C SER A 128 1.15 21.99 -13.61
N GLN A 129 1.28 22.61 -12.43
CA GLN A 129 2.14 22.13 -11.35
C GLN A 129 1.46 21.10 -10.43
N LEU A 130 0.16 20.83 -10.60
CA LEU A 130 -0.51 19.74 -9.89
C LEU A 130 0.14 18.41 -10.24
N LYS A 131 0.54 17.67 -9.22
CA LYS A 131 1.21 16.37 -9.37
C LYS A 131 0.24 15.22 -9.16
N THR A 132 -0.58 15.30 -8.12
CA THR A 132 -1.38 14.18 -7.64
C THR A 132 -2.64 14.67 -6.93
N ALA A 133 -3.76 13.96 -7.13
CA ALA A 133 -4.92 14.02 -6.26
C ALA A 133 -4.93 12.81 -5.32
N TRP A 134 -4.94 13.05 -4.01
CA TRP A 134 -5.23 12.06 -3.00
C TRP A 134 -6.71 12.15 -2.66
N VAL A 135 -7.49 11.21 -3.20
CA VAL A 135 -8.93 11.12 -2.97
C VAL A 135 -9.17 10.21 -1.76
N GLN A 136 -10.01 10.67 -0.84
CA GLN A 136 -10.42 9.93 0.34
C GLN A 136 -11.93 9.75 0.29
N VAL A 137 -12.38 8.52 0.06
CA VAL A 137 -13.80 8.17 0.05
C VAL A 137 -14.16 7.62 1.42
N HIS A 138 -14.84 8.43 2.23
CA HIS A 138 -15.33 8.03 3.54
C HIS A 138 -16.67 7.34 3.40
N TYR A 139 -16.79 6.13 3.96
CA TYR A 139 -18.04 5.39 3.95
C TYR A 139 -18.28 4.74 5.29
N LEU A 140 -19.52 4.86 5.75
CA LEU A 140 -19.95 4.19 6.97
C LEU A 140 -20.51 2.84 6.61
N THR A 141 -20.00 1.79 7.25
CA THR A 141 -20.62 0.46 7.18
C THR A 141 -21.44 0.19 8.43
N TYR A 142 -22.62 -0.38 8.24
CA TYR A 142 -23.57 -0.69 9.30
C TYR A 142 -24.02 -2.15 9.22
N GLY A 143 -24.00 -2.85 10.34
CA GLY A 143 -24.34 -4.27 10.43
C GLY A 143 -24.22 -4.81 11.86
N PRO A 144 -24.04 -6.14 12.05
CA PRO A 144 -23.99 -6.75 13.39
C PRO A 144 -22.90 -6.23 14.32
N GLN A 145 -21.80 -5.70 13.77
CA GLN A 145 -20.73 -5.04 14.54
C GLN A 145 -21.02 -3.56 14.84
N GLY A 146 -22.23 -3.08 14.53
CA GLY A 146 -22.63 -1.69 14.69
C GLY A 146 -22.12 -0.82 13.54
N ARG A 147 -21.67 0.39 13.90
CA ARG A 147 -21.23 1.45 12.99
C ARG A 147 -19.71 1.43 12.87
N ILE A 148 -19.18 1.15 11.69
CA ILE A 148 -17.75 1.14 11.43
C ILE A 148 -17.44 2.16 10.32
N PRO A 149 -16.88 3.33 10.66
CA PRO A 149 -16.38 4.26 9.65
C PRO A 149 -15.16 3.64 8.97
N LYS A 150 -15.06 3.87 7.67
CA LYS A 150 -13.94 3.45 6.83
C LYS A 150 -13.60 4.54 5.83
N THR A 151 -12.37 4.54 5.37
CA THR A 151 -11.86 5.43 4.34
C THR A 151 -11.19 4.59 3.27
N ARG A 152 -11.56 4.80 2.01
CA ARG A 152 -10.79 4.28 0.88
C ARG A 152 -9.95 5.41 0.32
N HIS A 153 -8.64 5.24 0.40
CA HIS A 153 -7.69 6.17 -0.20
C HIS A 153 -7.39 5.74 -1.63
N VAL A 154 -7.50 6.67 -2.57
CA VAL A 154 -7.08 6.51 -3.95
C VAL A 154 -6.11 7.64 -4.27
N ILE A 155 -4.94 7.28 -4.80
CA ILE A 155 -3.93 8.24 -5.20
C ILE A 155 -3.93 8.26 -6.73
N VAL A 156 -4.21 9.42 -7.32
CA VAL A 156 -4.31 9.60 -8.78
C VAL A 156 -3.23 10.59 -9.24
N PRO A 157 -2.23 10.13 -10.01
CA PRO A 157 -1.19 10.99 -10.56
C PRO A 157 -1.72 11.79 -11.77
N PHE A 158 -1.32 13.05 -11.90
CA PHE A 158 -1.62 13.92 -13.05
C PHE A 158 -0.44 14.10 -13.99
N GLN A 159 0.79 13.91 -13.49
CA GLN A 159 2.01 14.13 -14.26
C GLN A 159 2.72 12.82 -14.56
N PHE A 160 3.00 12.59 -15.84
CA PHE A 160 3.75 11.43 -16.30
C PHE A 160 4.99 11.90 -17.06
N PRO A 161 6.21 11.71 -16.52
CA PRO A 161 7.42 12.19 -17.17
C PRO A 161 7.65 11.48 -18.51
N ASP A 162 8.31 12.16 -19.45
CA ASP A 162 8.74 11.52 -20.69
C ASP A 162 9.86 10.52 -20.36
N PRO A 163 9.76 9.24 -20.75
CA PRO A 163 10.83 8.26 -20.56
C PRO A 163 12.20 8.76 -21.04
N ALA A 164 12.26 9.59 -22.08
CA ALA A 164 13.50 10.17 -22.61
C ALA A 164 14.25 11.09 -21.62
N GLU A 165 13.59 11.58 -20.58
CA GLU A 165 14.23 12.39 -19.52
C GLU A 165 15.27 11.59 -18.72
N SER A 166 15.10 10.26 -18.62
CA SER A 166 16.01 9.38 -17.88
C SER A 166 17.24 9.04 -18.73
N LYS A 167 18.30 9.86 -18.65
CA LYS A 167 19.51 9.71 -19.48
C LYS A 167 20.83 9.60 -18.71
N ASN A 168 20.80 9.79 -17.39
CA ASN A 168 22.00 9.92 -16.57
C ASN A 168 22.50 8.56 -16.08
N TRP A 169 23.18 7.81 -16.96
CA TRP A 169 23.86 6.57 -16.60
C TRP A 169 25.00 6.82 -15.63
N ARG A 170 25.16 5.93 -14.66
CA ARG A 170 26.20 5.95 -13.63
C ARG A 170 26.99 4.64 -13.70
N SER A 171 28.32 4.71 -13.66
CA SER A 171 29.16 3.50 -13.67
C SER A 171 29.36 2.96 -12.25
N THR A 172 29.29 1.63 -12.13
CA THR A 172 29.61 0.87 -10.92
C THR A 172 30.69 -0.15 -11.26
N PRO A 173 31.34 -0.80 -10.27
CA PRO A 173 32.38 -1.79 -10.56
C PRO A 173 31.93 -2.97 -11.43
N THR A 174 30.63 -3.29 -11.47
CA THR A 174 30.08 -4.48 -12.16
C THR A 174 29.03 -4.18 -13.22
N ALA A 175 28.58 -2.94 -13.34
CA ALA A 175 27.47 -2.56 -14.22
C ALA A 175 27.44 -1.05 -14.51
N GLU A 176 26.78 -0.66 -15.60
CA GLU A 176 26.19 0.67 -15.72
C GLU A 176 24.77 0.66 -15.14
N VAL A 177 24.38 1.70 -14.42
CA VAL A 177 23.05 1.83 -13.82
C VAL A 177 22.37 3.11 -14.25
N LEU A 178 21.10 3.03 -14.61
CA LEU A 178 20.26 4.17 -14.98
C LEU A 178 19.06 4.23 -14.02
N PRO A 179 19.01 5.23 -13.13
CA PRO A 179 17.81 5.54 -12.37
C PRO A 179 16.72 6.05 -13.33
N ILE A 180 15.53 5.47 -13.24
CA ILE A 180 14.41 5.73 -14.14
C ILE A 180 13.37 6.54 -13.40
N ARG A 181 13.13 7.78 -13.88
CA ARG A 181 12.12 8.67 -13.32
C ARG A 181 10.73 8.20 -13.76
N THR A 182 9.83 8.00 -12.81
CA THR A 182 8.44 7.61 -13.06
C THR A 182 7.51 8.72 -12.60
N HIS A 183 6.21 8.59 -12.86
CA HIS A 183 5.21 9.30 -12.06
C HIS A 183 5.15 8.70 -10.63
N LEU A 184 4.37 9.28 -9.73
CA LEU A 184 4.13 8.67 -8.41
C LEU A 184 3.36 7.36 -8.63
N LEU A 185 4.01 6.21 -8.44
CA LEU A 185 3.39 4.90 -8.67
C LEU A 185 2.28 4.66 -7.65
N THR A 186 1.14 4.12 -8.09
CA THR A 186 -0.06 3.93 -7.25
C THR A 186 -0.74 2.57 -7.49
N GLU A 187 -1.83 2.28 -6.77
CA GLU A 187 -2.67 1.08 -7.00
C GLU A 187 -3.32 1.02 -8.39
N LEU A 188 -3.23 2.10 -9.18
CA LEU A 188 -3.71 2.15 -10.55
C LEU A 188 -2.70 1.59 -11.56
N ASP A 189 -1.46 1.38 -11.14
CA ASP A 189 -0.37 0.89 -11.99
C ASP A 189 -0.14 -0.61 -11.82
N THR A 190 0.38 -1.23 -12.88
CA THR A 190 0.98 -2.56 -12.80
C THR A 190 2.49 -2.50 -13.00
N PRO A 191 3.28 -3.36 -12.32
CA PRO A 191 4.73 -3.38 -12.50
C PRO A 191 5.17 -3.59 -13.96
N ALA A 192 4.45 -4.45 -14.71
CA ALA A 192 4.76 -4.70 -16.11
C ALA A 192 4.52 -3.48 -17.01
N GLU A 193 3.43 -2.73 -16.81
CA GLU A 193 3.16 -1.51 -17.56
C GLU A 193 4.16 -0.39 -17.22
N VAL A 194 4.55 -0.26 -15.95
CA VAL A 194 5.60 0.68 -15.52
C VAL A 194 6.92 0.38 -16.24
N VAL A 195 7.34 -0.89 -16.28
CA VAL A 195 8.55 -1.32 -17.00
C VAL A 195 8.41 -1.09 -18.50
N ARG A 196 7.25 -1.40 -19.09
CA ARG A 196 6.99 -1.17 -20.52
C ARG A 196 7.09 0.32 -20.87
N ARG A 197 6.50 1.18 -20.06
CA ARG A 197 6.44 2.63 -20.30
C ARG A 197 7.79 3.31 -20.10
N TYR A 198 8.45 3.05 -18.97
CA TYR A 198 9.59 3.86 -18.53
C TYR A 198 10.95 3.22 -18.77
N VAL A 199 11.02 1.88 -18.85
CA VAL A 199 12.30 1.16 -18.90
C VAL A 199 12.61 0.65 -20.30
N SER A 200 11.60 0.10 -20.98
CA SER A 200 11.77 -0.50 -22.31
C SER A 200 12.41 0.44 -23.36
N PRO A 201 12.16 1.76 -23.36
CA PRO A 201 12.85 2.68 -24.28
C PRO A 201 14.39 2.73 -24.12
N HIS A 202 14.91 2.32 -22.97
CA HIS A 202 16.35 2.37 -22.63
C HIS A 202 17.03 0.99 -22.59
N ALA A 203 16.22 -0.06 -22.50
CA ALA A 203 16.66 -1.42 -22.23
C ALA A 203 17.27 -2.10 -23.46
N LYS A 204 18.29 -2.92 -23.22
CA LYS A 204 18.91 -3.83 -24.19
C LYS A 204 18.80 -5.27 -23.71
N PRO A 205 18.90 -6.26 -24.62
CA PRO A 205 18.99 -7.66 -24.23
C PRO A 205 20.14 -7.88 -23.22
N GLY A 206 19.83 -8.54 -22.10
CA GLY A 206 20.79 -8.77 -21.01
C GLY A 206 20.75 -7.74 -19.89
N ASP A 207 20.07 -6.60 -20.07
CA ASP A 207 19.82 -5.67 -18.97
C ASP A 207 18.85 -6.28 -17.94
N VAL A 208 18.96 -5.83 -16.70
CA VAL A 208 18.09 -6.22 -15.58
C VAL A 208 17.40 -4.99 -15.02
N VAL A 209 16.07 -5.02 -14.94
CA VAL A 209 15.31 -3.96 -14.26
C VAL A 209 15.16 -4.28 -12.78
N THR A 210 15.46 -3.33 -11.90
CA THR A 210 15.19 -3.45 -10.47
C THR A 210 14.15 -2.44 -10.04
N ILE A 211 13.22 -2.87 -9.17
CA ILE A 211 12.17 -2.02 -8.60
C ILE A 211 12.26 -2.12 -7.07
N GLY A 212 12.15 -0.99 -6.38
CA GLY A 212 12.11 -0.95 -4.91
C GLY A 212 10.93 -1.73 -4.32
N GLU A 213 11.08 -2.26 -3.11
CA GLU A 213 10.02 -3.03 -2.45
C GLU A 213 8.75 -2.22 -2.17
N SER A 214 8.88 -1.00 -1.64
CA SER A 214 7.75 -0.16 -1.24
C SER A 214 6.90 0.28 -2.45
N PRO A 215 7.48 0.69 -3.59
CA PRO A 215 6.71 0.92 -4.82
C PRO A 215 5.92 -0.30 -5.32
N ILE A 216 6.49 -1.52 -5.24
CA ILE A 216 5.72 -2.73 -5.57
C ILE A 216 4.56 -2.92 -4.59
N ALA A 217 4.81 -2.76 -3.29
CA ALA A 217 3.77 -2.87 -2.27
C ALA A 217 2.65 -1.84 -2.48
N ILE A 218 3.00 -0.61 -2.86
CA ILE A 218 2.04 0.46 -3.18
C ILE A 218 1.18 0.08 -4.39
N MET A 219 1.79 -0.40 -5.49
CA MET A 219 1.02 -0.88 -6.65
C MET A 219 0.10 -2.07 -6.32
N GLN A 220 0.45 -2.84 -5.29
CA GLN A 220 -0.40 -3.93 -4.76
C GLN A 220 -1.47 -3.47 -3.76
N GLY A 221 -1.55 -2.16 -3.44
CA GLY A 221 -2.47 -1.63 -2.43
C GLY A 221 -2.13 -2.03 -1.00
N ARG A 222 -0.86 -2.33 -0.74
CA ARG A 222 -0.38 -2.81 0.56
C ARG A 222 0.11 -1.67 1.44
N PHE A 223 -0.74 -0.67 1.63
CA PHE A 223 -0.56 0.38 2.62
C PHE A 223 -1.82 0.56 3.46
N ARG A 224 -1.69 1.06 4.69
CA ARG A 224 -2.78 1.19 5.65
C ARG A 224 -2.76 2.53 6.34
N ASP A 225 -3.92 3.16 6.46
CA ASP A 225 -4.07 4.37 7.26
C ASP A 225 -3.92 4.00 8.75
N PRO A 226 -2.97 4.63 9.48
CA PRO A 226 -2.85 4.46 10.92
C PRO A 226 -4.16 4.76 11.68
N GLN A 227 -5.05 5.61 11.15
CA GLN A 227 -6.35 5.92 11.75
C GLN A 227 -7.33 4.74 11.71
N GLU A 228 -7.26 3.90 10.67
CA GLU A 228 -8.09 2.70 10.55
C GLU A 228 -7.51 1.50 11.31
N THR A 229 -6.22 1.58 11.66
CA THR A 229 -5.53 0.55 12.43
C THR A 229 -6.02 0.58 13.87
N LYS A 230 -6.36 -0.58 14.43
CA LYS A 230 -6.86 -0.71 15.81
C LYS A 230 -5.86 -1.48 16.67
N PRO A 231 -4.83 -0.84 17.24
CA PRO A 231 -3.84 -1.54 18.04
C PRO A 231 -4.45 -2.20 19.28
N GLY A 232 -4.29 -3.52 19.33
CA GLY A 232 -4.67 -4.36 20.46
C GLY A 232 -3.67 -4.26 21.61
N TRP A 233 -3.95 -5.01 22.67
CA TRP A 233 -3.12 -5.01 23.88
C TRP A 233 -1.66 -5.39 23.61
N ALA A 234 -1.43 -6.43 22.81
CA ALA A 234 -0.08 -6.90 22.51
C ALA A 234 0.73 -5.83 21.77
N ALA A 235 0.16 -5.22 20.72
CA ALA A 235 0.80 -4.16 19.94
C ALA A 235 1.21 -2.98 20.83
N LYS A 236 0.28 -2.49 21.65
CA LYS A 236 0.48 -1.35 22.57
C LYS A 236 1.52 -1.59 23.66
N ARG A 237 1.88 -2.84 23.98
CA ARG A 237 2.82 -3.16 25.05
C ARG A 237 4.18 -3.57 24.52
N LEU A 238 4.20 -4.39 23.48
CA LEU A 238 5.43 -4.91 22.91
C LEU A 238 6.18 -3.87 22.08
N CYS A 239 5.50 -2.88 21.49
CA CYS A 239 6.15 -1.86 20.66
C CYS A 239 7.26 -1.10 21.42
N TYR A 240 7.08 -0.81 22.70
CA TYR A 240 8.07 -0.14 23.55
C TYR A 240 9.35 -0.95 23.80
N LEU A 241 9.37 -2.24 23.42
CA LEU A 241 10.51 -3.13 23.61
C LEU A 241 11.37 -3.24 22.33
N PHE A 242 10.96 -2.60 21.24
CA PHE A 242 11.75 -2.44 20.02
C PHE A 242 12.64 -1.20 20.11
N LEU A 243 13.68 -1.14 19.27
CA LEU A 243 14.50 0.07 19.15
C LEU A 243 13.64 1.20 18.57
N PRO A 244 13.73 2.45 19.07
CA PRO A 244 12.88 3.56 18.61
C PRO A 244 12.92 3.84 17.10
N THR A 245 14.00 3.45 16.43
CA THR A 245 14.18 3.60 14.97
C THR A 245 13.53 2.49 14.15
N SER A 246 12.85 1.53 14.79
CA SER A 246 12.16 0.44 14.12
C SER A 246 10.72 0.82 13.81
N SER A 247 10.23 0.47 12.63
CA SER A 247 8.80 0.56 12.26
C SER A 247 7.88 -0.25 13.21
N LEU A 248 8.43 -1.20 13.96
CA LEU A 248 7.69 -2.00 14.95
C LEU A 248 7.69 -1.35 16.35
N ALA A 249 8.33 -0.19 16.51
CA ALA A 249 8.37 0.55 17.77
C ALA A 249 7.11 1.39 18.01
N THR A 250 6.14 1.38 17.08
CA THR A 250 4.83 1.98 17.26
C THR A 250 3.74 0.92 17.40
N ALA A 251 2.64 1.30 18.05
CA ALA A 251 1.51 0.39 18.24
C ALA A 251 0.83 0.05 16.90
N CYS A 252 0.74 0.99 15.95
CA CYS A 252 0.13 0.74 14.65
C CYS A 252 1.03 -0.12 13.75
N GLY A 253 2.34 0.15 13.68
CA GLY A 253 3.29 -0.67 12.93
C GLY A 253 3.36 -2.12 13.44
N LEU A 254 3.41 -2.31 14.76
CA LEU A 254 3.36 -3.67 15.32
C LEU A 254 2.00 -4.35 15.15
N GLN A 255 0.89 -3.60 15.19
CA GLN A 255 -0.43 -4.15 14.90
C GLN A 255 -0.53 -4.59 13.43
N ALA A 256 0.05 -3.85 12.49
CA ALA A 256 0.09 -4.25 11.08
C ALA A 256 0.81 -5.59 10.90
N LEU A 257 1.93 -5.83 11.60
CA LEU A 257 2.58 -7.14 11.62
C LEU A 257 1.68 -8.22 12.23
N ILE A 258 1.05 -7.94 13.37
CA ILE A 258 0.13 -8.88 14.05
C ILE A 258 -1.01 -9.29 13.13
N ASP A 259 -1.59 -8.36 12.37
CA ASP A 259 -2.68 -8.64 11.44
C ASP A 259 -2.24 -9.55 10.28
N LEU A 260 -0.96 -9.47 9.87
CA LEU A 260 -0.40 -10.30 8.81
C LEU A 260 -0.05 -11.72 9.27
N VAL A 261 0.59 -11.86 10.43
CA VAL A 261 1.22 -13.14 10.83
C VAL A 261 0.56 -13.80 12.03
N GLY A 262 -0.39 -13.11 12.66
CA GLY A 262 -1.16 -13.56 13.81
C GLY A 262 -0.53 -13.19 15.16
N PRO A 263 -1.34 -12.86 16.17
CA PRO A 263 -0.85 -12.39 17.47
C PRO A 263 -0.01 -13.45 18.21
N LEU A 264 -0.40 -14.72 18.13
CA LEU A 264 0.33 -15.82 18.78
C LEU A 264 1.74 -15.97 18.22
N ARG A 265 1.92 -15.82 16.91
CA ARG A 265 3.22 -15.92 16.26
C ARG A 265 4.11 -14.76 16.66
N VAL A 266 3.59 -13.53 16.69
CA VAL A 266 4.34 -12.35 17.14
C VAL A 266 4.76 -12.49 18.61
N LEU A 267 3.86 -12.94 19.49
CA LEU A 267 4.16 -13.18 20.91
C LEU A 267 5.24 -14.25 21.10
N ALA A 268 5.13 -15.39 20.41
CA ALA A 268 6.12 -16.45 20.47
C ALA A 268 7.49 -15.99 19.91
N ALA A 269 7.48 -15.31 18.75
CA ALA A 269 8.68 -14.73 18.14
C ALA A 269 9.35 -13.72 19.07
N PHE A 270 8.55 -12.90 19.77
CA PHE A 270 9.04 -11.93 20.74
C PHE A 270 9.72 -12.61 21.94
N LEU A 271 9.06 -13.59 22.55
CA LEU A 271 9.60 -14.32 23.70
C LEU A 271 10.89 -15.06 23.35
N VAL A 272 10.88 -15.84 22.26
CA VAL A 272 12.06 -16.59 21.81
C VAL A 272 13.17 -15.64 21.35
N GLY A 273 12.83 -14.55 20.66
CA GLY A 273 13.78 -13.53 20.23
C GLY A 273 14.45 -12.81 21.41
N ALA A 274 13.70 -12.50 22.46
CA ALA A 274 14.23 -11.92 23.69
C ALA A 274 15.21 -12.87 24.39
N ILE A 275 14.84 -14.15 24.54
CA ILE A 275 15.72 -15.18 25.11
C ILE A 275 16.99 -15.31 24.26
N ALA A 276 16.87 -15.44 22.94
CA ALA A 276 18.00 -15.57 22.04
C ALA A 276 18.96 -14.37 22.12
N LYS A 277 18.41 -13.14 22.26
CA LYS A 277 19.21 -11.92 22.43
C LYS A 277 20.03 -11.95 23.72
N VAL A 278 19.48 -12.48 24.82
CA VAL A 278 20.23 -12.69 26.08
C VAL A 278 21.41 -13.66 25.87
N PHE A 279 21.23 -14.68 25.02
CA PHE A 279 22.30 -15.60 24.61
C PHE A 279 23.16 -15.10 23.43
N GLY A 280 23.16 -13.79 23.13
CA GLY A 280 24.03 -13.19 22.12
C GLY A 280 23.60 -13.43 20.66
N LYS A 281 22.36 -13.86 20.40
CA LYS A 281 21.82 -14.08 19.05
C LYS A 281 20.74 -13.04 18.71
N PRO A 282 21.11 -11.82 18.30
CA PRO A 282 20.15 -10.80 17.90
C PRO A 282 19.41 -11.18 16.61
N GLY A 283 18.21 -10.61 16.40
CA GLY A 283 17.47 -10.74 15.14
C GLY A 283 16.60 -11.99 14.99
N VAL A 284 16.60 -12.91 15.95
CA VAL A 284 15.76 -14.14 15.94
C VAL A 284 14.26 -13.80 15.90
N PHE A 285 13.84 -12.68 16.50
CA PHE A 285 12.47 -12.18 16.37
C PHE A 285 12.03 -12.10 14.90
N TYR A 286 12.82 -11.45 14.03
CA TYR A 286 12.47 -11.25 12.63
C TYR A 286 12.45 -12.56 11.84
N GLN A 287 13.32 -13.52 12.19
CA GLN A 287 13.33 -14.85 11.57
C GLN A 287 12.03 -15.61 11.88
N LEU A 288 11.54 -15.52 13.11
CA LEU A 288 10.33 -16.22 13.54
C LEU A 288 9.04 -15.49 13.15
N ALA A 289 9.01 -14.17 13.28
CA ALA A 289 7.87 -13.33 12.89
C ALA A 289 7.62 -13.41 11.38
N GLY A 290 8.66 -13.62 10.57
CA GLY A 290 8.60 -13.76 9.13
C GLY A 290 9.12 -12.53 8.39
N GLU A 291 9.31 -12.65 7.07
CA GLU A 291 9.96 -11.63 6.26
C GLU A 291 9.29 -10.25 6.34
N GLN A 292 7.96 -10.21 6.41
CA GLN A 292 7.18 -8.97 6.53
C GLN A 292 7.59 -8.13 7.77
N ALA A 293 8.09 -8.74 8.84
CA ALA A 293 8.56 -8.00 10.01
C ALA A 293 9.75 -7.07 9.71
N ARG A 294 10.47 -7.29 8.60
CA ARG A 294 11.58 -6.44 8.15
C ARG A 294 11.20 -5.44 7.06
N LEU A 295 10.04 -5.62 6.43
CA LEU A 295 9.61 -4.87 5.24
C LEU A 295 8.44 -3.92 5.53
N ILE A 296 7.98 -3.87 6.79
CA ILE A 296 6.97 -2.89 7.19
C ILE A 296 7.69 -1.57 7.40
N ASP A 297 7.27 -0.57 6.65
CA ASP A 297 7.63 0.83 6.81
C ASP A 297 6.46 1.55 7.48
N ASP A 298 6.71 2.10 8.66
CA ASP A 298 5.70 2.91 9.36
C ASP A 298 5.63 4.32 8.76
N VAL A 299 4.73 5.15 9.30
CA VAL A 299 4.65 6.59 8.99
C VAL A 299 6.05 7.22 8.94
N THR A 300 6.26 8.15 8.00
CA THR A 300 7.52 8.80 7.61
C THR A 300 8.47 7.99 6.72
N GLY A 301 8.14 6.73 6.41
CA GLY A 301 9.02 5.84 5.65
C GLY A 301 8.99 5.99 4.11
N THR A 302 8.13 6.84 3.54
CA THR A 302 7.92 6.89 2.08
C THR A 302 7.61 8.29 1.56
N LEU A 303 7.53 8.47 0.24
CA LEU A 303 7.10 9.70 -0.44
C LEU A 303 5.66 10.10 -0.09
N PRO A 304 5.33 11.40 0.01
CA PRO A 304 3.96 11.84 0.12
C PRO A 304 3.05 11.39 -1.04
N PRO A 305 1.80 10.98 -0.75
CA PRO A 305 1.15 10.98 0.57
C PRO A 305 1.42 9.73 1.41
N TYR A 306 2.18 8.75 0.89
CA TYR A 306 2.48 7.48 1.59
C TYR A 306 3.31 7.66 2.86
N ASP A 307 3.96 8.80 3.03
CA ASP A 307 4.59 9.23 4.28
C ASP A 307 3.61 9.25 5.47
N GLN A 308 2.30 9.31 5.21
CA GLN A 308 1.23 9.27 6.23
C GLN A 308 0.65 7.88 6.47
N PHE A 309 1.18 6.85 5.81
CA PHE A 309 0.66 5.48 5.86
C PHE A 309 1.68 4.49 6.41
N ILE A 310 1.19 3.34 6.84
CA ILE A 310 2.02 2.15 7.07
C ILE A 310 2.08 1.38 5.75
N VAL A 311 3.24 1.31 5.13
CA VAL A 311 3.48 0.52 3.92
C VAL A 311 3.99 -0.86 4.34
N LEU A 312 3.38 -1.91 3.80
CA LEU A 312 3.78 -3.30 4.09
C LEU A 312 4.78 -3.76 3.04
N GLY A 313 5.47 -4.88 3.30
CA GLY A 313 6.29 -5.50 2.26
C GLY A 313 5.43 -6.09 1.14
N PRO A 314 5.96 -6.21 -0.10
CA PRO A 314 5.23 -6.76 -1.24
C PRO A 314 4.81 -8.22 -1.00
N GLU A 315 3.70 -8.60 -1.62
CA GLU A 315 3.17 -9.97 -1.62
C GLU A 315 3.61 -10.71 -2.88
N ASN A 316 3.99 -11.98 -2.72
CA ASN A 316 4.45 -12.84 -3.82
C ASN A 316 5.46 -12.17 -4.78
N PRO A 317 6.59 -11.63 -4.26
CA PRO A 317 7.53 -10.84 -5.08
C PRO A 317 8.09 -11.63 -6.27
N GLN A 318 8.25 -12.96 -6.16
CA GLN A 318 8.68 -13.79 -7.29
C GLN A 318 7.64 -13.81 -8.42
N GLN A 319 6.35 -13.90 -8.10
CA GLN A 319 5.29 -13.87 -9.11
C GLN A 319 5.29 -12.52 -9.85
N VAL A 320 5.54 -11.42 -9.15
CA VAL A 320 5.65 -10.09 -9.79
C VAL A 320 6.83 -10.05 -10.77
N VAL A 321 7.99 -10.56 -10.37
CA VAL A 321 9.17 -10.65 -11.24
C VAL A 321 8.91 -11.52 -12.46
N ASP A 322 8.27 -12.67 -12.28
CA ASP A 322 7.94 -13.60 -13.37
C ASP A 322 6.98 -12.96 -14.38
N VAL A 323 5.97 -12.21 -13.91
CA VAL A 323 5.05 -11.45 -14.76
C VAL A 323 5.78 -10.35 -15.54
N ILE A 324 6.66 -9.57 -14.90
CA ILE A 324 7.46 -8.56 -15.59
C ILE A 324 8.26 -9.22 -16.73
N GLN A 325 8.94 -10.33 -16.43
CA GLN A 325 9.75 -11.03 -17.43
C GLN A 325 8.89 -11.59 -18.57
N GLN A 326 7.74 -12.18 -18.26
CA GLN A 326 6.81 -12.73 -19.25
C GLN A 326 6.25 -11.64 -20.19
N GLU A 327 5.88 -10.48 -19.65
CA GLU A 327 5.18 -9.43 -20.42
C GLU A 327 6.09 -8.42 -21.10
N THR A 328 7.34 -8.31 -20.66
CA THR A 328 8.31 -7.32 -21.18
C THR A 328 9.54 -7.95 -21.81
N GLY A 329 9.82 -9.24 -21.52
CA GLY A 329 11.03 -9.93 -21.94
C GLY A 329 12.30 -9.54 -21.16
N LEU A 330 12.21 -8.59 -20.22
CA LEU A 330 13.34 -8.13 -19.41
C LEU A 330 13.49 -8.97 -18.14
N SER A 331 14.72 -9.30 -17.79
CA SER A 331 15.01 -9.85 -16.46
C SER A 331 14.71 -8.79 -15.40
N ALA A 332 14.09 -9.19 -14.30
CA ALA A 332 13.67 -8.27 -13.24
C ALA A 332 14.15 -8.71 -11.86
N ALA A 333 14.23 -7.77 -10.92
CA ALA A 333 14.41 -8.05 -9.50
C ALA A 333 13.67 -7.03 -8.63
N ILE A 334 13.20 -7.49 -7.48
CA ILE A 334 12.64 -6.62 -6.44
C ILE A 334 13.67 -6.51 -5.33
N VAL A 335 13.98 -5.27 -4.95
CA VAL A 335 15.08 -4.96 -4.04
C VAL A 335 14.65 -4.02 -2.93
N ASP A 336 15.24 -4.23 -1.76
CA ASP A 336 15.24 -3.30 -0.64
C ASP A 336 16.69 -2.79 -0.50
N VAL A 337 16.85 -1.48 -0.69
CA VAL A 337 18.15 -0.81 -0.68
C VAL A 337 18.08 0.30 0.36
N ASN A 338 18.97 0.24 1.34
CA ASN A 338 19.11 1.32 2.31
C ASN A 338 20.39 2.14 2.10
N ASP A 339 20.41 3.34 2.66
CA ASP A 339 21.52 4.30 2.50
C ASP A 339 22.81 3.84 3.19
N LEU A 340 22.73 2.86 4.08
CA LEU A 340 23.91 2.22 4.70
C LEU A 340 24.59 1.21 3.76
N GLY A 341 24.07 1.07 2.53
CA GLY A 341 24.61 0.21 1.49
C GLY A 341 24.26 -1.27 1.66
N ALA A 342 23.26 -1.60 2.48
CA ALA A 342 22.70 -2.94 2.51
C ALA A 342 21.67 -3.08 1.39
N VAL A 343 21.86 -4.10 0.56
CA VAL A 343 20.98 -4.44 -0.56
C VAL A 343 20.44 -5.83 -0.31
N LYS A 344 19.13 -5.93 -0.12
CA LYS A 344 18.40 -7.18 0.00
C LYS A 344 17.62 -7.41 -1.28
N VAL A 345 17.82 -8.57 -1.90
CA VAL A 345 17.03 -8.99 -3.08
C VAL A 345 15.89 -9.86 -2.57
N LEU A 346 14.65 -9.42 -2.79
CA LEU A 346 13.45 -10.16 -2.38
C LEU A 346 13.05 -11.24 -3.40
N ALA A 347 13.26 -10.95 -4.68
CA ALA A 347 13.01 -11.83 -5.80
C ALA A 347 13.83 -11.41 -7.01
N ALA A 348 14.16 -12.35 -7.89
CA ALA A 348 14.88 -12.07 -9.12
C ALA A 348 14.56 -13.11 -10.21
N SER A 349 14.64 -12.70 -11.48
CA SER A 349 14.47 -13.59 -12.61
C SER A 349 15.55 -14.68 -12.60
N PRO A 350 15.29 -15.85 -13.22
CA PRO A 350 16.29 -16.89 -13.38
C PRO A 350 17.57 -16.34 -14.04
N ASN A 351 18.73 -16.79 -13.56
CA ASN A 351 20.06 -16.40 -14.04
C ASN A 351 20.52 -14.97 -13.73
N VAL A 352 19.74 -14.17 -13.00
CA VAL A 352 20.22 -12.88 -12.48
C VAL A 352 21.19 -13.11 -11.32
N ALA A 353 22.43 -12.64 -11.47
CA ALA A 353 23.44 -12.78 -10.43
C ALA A 353 23.17 -11.80 -9.25
N VAL A 354 22.68 -12.33 -8.13
CA VAL A 354 22.37 -11.54 -6.92
C VAL A 354 23.56 -10.71 -6.43
N GLN A 355 24.77 -11.25 -6.47
CA GLN A 355 25.98 -10.53 -6.06
C GLN A 355 26.26 -9.30 -6.94
N MET A 356 25.97 -9.40 -8.25
CA MET A 356 26.11 -8.27 -9.17
C MET A 356 25.11 -7.17 -8.82
N LEU A 357 23.85 -7.52 -8.55
CA LEU A 357 22.83 -6.56 -8.11
C LEU A 357 23.24 -5.84 -6.82
N GLN A 358 23.74 -6.58 -5.83
CA GLN A 358 24.18 -6.03 -4.57
C GLN A 358 25.34 -5.04 -4.73
N GLN A 359 26.27 -5.30 -5.66
CA GLN A 359 27.38 -4.40 -5.94
C GLN A 359 26.94 -3.17 -6.75
N ALA A 360 26.07 -3.35 -7.76
CA ALA A 360 25.55 -2.27 -8.59
C ALA A 360 24.67 -1.30 -7.79
N LEU A 361 23.87 -1.80 -6.84
CA LEU A 361 22.93 -1.00 -6.06
C LEU A 361 23.50 -0.47 -4.74
N LYS A 362 24.73 -0.84 -4.36
CA LYS A 362 25.33 -0.52 -3.05
C LYS A 362 25.31 0.97 -2.67
N LYS A 363 25.38 1.87 -3.65
CA LYS A 363 25.38 3.33 -3.44
C LYS A 363 23.98 3.95 -3.52
N ASN A 364 22.93 3.13 -3.52
CA ASN A 364 21.54 3.54 -3.75
C ASN A 364 21.39 4.46 -4.99
N PRO A 365 21.58 3.94 -6.22
CA PRO A 365 21.48 4.77 -7.42
C PRO A 365 20.07 5.35 -7.63
N ALA A 366 19.04 4.70 -7.09
CA ALA A 366 17.67 5.21 -7.08
C ALA A 366 17.52 6.52 -6.30
N GLY A 367 18.49 6.86 -5.44
CA GLY A 367 18.45 8.06 -4.62
C GLY A 367 17.38 7.97 -3.53
N ASN A 368 17.01 9.13 -3.01
CA ASN A 368 16.00 9.27 -1.96
C ASN A 368 14.63 9.60 -2.55
N ALA A 369 13.59 9.52 -1.71
CA ALA A 369 12.20 9.85 -2.00
C ALA A 369 12.04 10.98 -3.04
N ASP A 370 12.64 12.15 -2.81
CA ASP A 370 12.45 13.34 -3.66
C ASP A 370 12.90 13.19 -5.13
N GLU A 371 13.76 12.22 -5.46
CA GLU A 371 14.22 11.98 -6.84
C GLU A 371 13.14 11.31 -7.72
N GLN A 372 12.18 10.62 -7.10
CA GLN A 372 11.07 9.92 -7.79
C GLN A 372 11.57 8.92 -8.85
N THR A 373 12.61 8.18 -8.50
CA THR A 373 13.28 7.16 -9.35
C THR A 373 13.20 5.76 -8.73
N PRO A 374 11.98 5.20 -8.52
CA PRO A 374 11.79 3.91 -7.83
C PRO A 374 12.30 2.68 -8.62
N VAL A 375 12.72 2.90 -9.88
CA VAL A 375 13.17 1.86 -10.81
C VAL A 375 14.60 2.17 -11.23
N VAL A 376 15.45 1.14 -11.29
CA VAL A 376 16.82 1.24 -11.79
C VAL A 376 17.04 0.18 -12.86
N LEU A 377 17.46 0.62 -14.06
CA LEU A 377 17.91 -0.29 -15.11
C LEU A 377 19.40 -0.56 -14.94
N ILE A 378 19.78 -1.82 -14.88
CA ILE A 378 21.16 -2.27 -14.70
C ILE A 378 21.63 -2.96 -15.97
N ARG A 379 22.75 -2.49 -16.51
CA ARG A 379 23.46 -3.11 -17.63
C ARG A 379 24.76 -3.73 -17.11
N PRO A 380 24.83 -5.07 -16.98
CA PRO A 380 26.06 -5.75 -16.58
C PRO A 380 27.22 -5.45 -17.54
N LEU A 381 28.44 -5.35 -17.01
CA LEU A 381 29.67 -5.14 -17.78
C LEU A 381 30.21 -6.44 -18.42
#